data_AF-A0A0V8Q9V1-F1
#
_entry.id   AF-A0A0V8Q9V1-F1
#
_cell.length_a   1.000
_cell.length_b   1.000
_cell.length_c   1.000
_cell.angle_alpha   90.00
_cell.angle_beta   90.00
_cell.angle_gamma   90.00
#
_symmetry.space_group_name_H-M   'P 1'
#
loop_
_entity.id
_entity.type
_entity.pdbx_description
1 polymer ?
#
loop_
_entity_poly.entity_id
_entity_poly.type
_entity_poly.pdbx_seq_one_letter_code
_entity_poly.pdbx_strand_id
1 'polypeptide(L)'
;MKISCRLLKNITILFCIIFTVATVASCIINLLMRNTSDTYLHILDRAVLTLVGSIIIGIAVDIDFKSSILNCLIPYLIFIVLAFLYVFVSGFFVELHCLC
;
A
#
# COMPACT_ATOMS: atom_id res chain seq x y z
N MET A 1 -14.27 13.74 20.11
CA MET A 1 -14.49 12.47 19.37
C MET A 1 -14.94 12.62 17.91
N LYS A 2 -15.38 13.78 17.40
CA LYS A 2 -15.88 13.89 16.00
C LYS A 2 -14.79 13.91 14.91
N ILE A 3 -13.55 14.29 15.24
CA ILE A 3 -12.43 14.42 14.29
C ILE A 3 -11.88 13.06 13.88
N SER A 4 -11.66 12.15 14.84
CA SER A 4 -11.14 10.80 14.58
C SER A 4 -12.01 9.96 13.65
N CYS A 5 -13.36 10.00 13.78
CA CYS A 5 -14.25 9.27 12.86
C CYS A 5 -14.19 9.78 11.41
N ARG A 6 -13.98 11.09 11.20
CA ARG A 6 -13.91 11.66 9.84
C ARG A 6 -12.60 11.25 9.17
N LEU A 7 -11.52 11.24 9.93
CA LEU A 7 -10.21 10.72 9.54
C LEU A 7 -10.27 9.24 9.17
N LEU A 8 -10.83 8.41 10.05
CA LEU A 8 -10.94 6.97 9.83
C LEU A 8 -11.72 6.67 8.55
N LYS A 9 -12.82 7.39 8.32
CA LYS A 9 -13.63 7.24 7.09
C LYS A 9 -12.84 7.61 5.84
N ASN A 10 -12.05 8.69 5.89
CA ASN A 10 -11.20 9.10 4.77
C ASN A 10 -10.11 8.07 4.48
N ILE A 11 -9.48 7.50 5.52
CA ILE A 11 -8.47 6.45 5.39
C ILE A 11 -9.07 5.20 4.74
N THR A 12 -10.23 4.74 5.21
CA THR A 12 -10.91 3.57 4.63
C THR A 12 -11.30 3.79 3.17
N ILE A 13 -11.76 5.00 2.81
CA ILE A 13 -12.10 5.34 1.42
C ILE A 13 -10.84 5.36 0.55
N LEU A 14 -9.75 6.01 1.02
CA LEU A 14 -8.47 6.04 0.32
C LEU A 14 -7.90 4.64 0.12
N PHE A 15 -7.90 3.81 1.17
CA PHE A 15 -7.53 2.41 1.10
C PHE A 15 -8.31 1.68 0.02
N CYS A 16 -9.64 1.79 0.06
CA CYS A 16 -10.53 1.08 -0.86
C CYS A 16 -10.27 1.48 -2.32
N ILE A 17 -10.12 2.78 -2.59
CA ILE A 17 -9.84 3.28 -3.95
C ILE A 17 -8.48 2.77 -4.44
N ILE A 18 -7.42 2.96 -3.65
CA ILE A 18 -6.05 2.56 -4.03
C ILE A 18 -5.98 1.04 -4.22
N PHE A 19 -6.58 0.27 -3.32
CA PHE A 19 -6.63 -1.18 -3.40
C PHE A 19 -7.41 -1.67 -4.62
N THR A 20 -8.56 -1.05 -4.92
CA THR A 20 -9.37 -1.40 -6.10
C THR A 20 -8.59 -1.14 -7.39
N VAL A 21 -7.95 0.03 -7.53
CA VAL A 21 -7.16 0.37 -8.72
C VAL A 21 -5.97 -0.56 -8.87
N ALA A 22 -5.23 -0.84 -7.78
CA ALA A 22 -4.10 -1.76 -7.80
C ALA A 22 -4.53 -3.18 -8.20
N THR A 23 -5.67 -3.66 -7.69
CA THR A 23 -6.22 -4.98 -8.02
C THR A 23 -6.63 -5.06 -9.48
N VAL A 24 -7.36 -4.06 -9.99
CA VAL A 24 -7.76 -4.00 -11.40
C VAL A 24 -6.54 -3.96 -12.33
N ALA A 25 -5.52 -3.15 -12.01
CA ALA A 25 -4.28 -3.09 -12.78
C ALA A 25 -3.55 -4.46 -12.79
N SER A 26 -3.54 -5.16 -11.66
CA SER A 26 -2.98 -6.53 -11.56
C SER A 26 -3.71 -7.48 -12.50
N CYS A 27 -5.05 -7.47 -12.46
CA CYS A 27 -5.87 -8.33 -13.31
C CYS A 27 -5.63 -8.06 -14.80
N ILE A 28 -5.51 -6.78 -15.21
CA ILE A 28 -5.25 -6.41 -16.61
C ILE A 28 -3.88 -6.92 -17.07
N ILE A 29 -2.83 -6.70 -16.27
CA ILE A 29 -1.47 -7.15 -16.59
C ILE A 29 -1.43 -8.68 -16.69
N ASN A 30 -2.08 -9.37 -15.75
CA ASN A 30 -2.07 -10.82 -15.72
C ASN A 30 -2.82 -11.44 -16.92
N LEU A 31 -3.92 -10.81 -17.35
CA LEU A 31 -4.64 -11.17 -18.57
C LEU A 31 -3.77 -10.96 -19.83
N LEU A 32 -2.95 -9.90 -19.86
CA LEU A 32 -2.05 -9.59 -20.97
C LEU A 32 -0.85 -10.55 -21.04
N MET A 33 -0.31 -10.96 -19.89
CA MET A 33 0.84 -11.88 -19.81
C MET A 33 0.46 -13.37 -19.96
N ARG A 34 -0.84 -13.70 -20.06
CA ARG A 34 -1.36 -15.08 -20.16
C ARG A 34 -0.82 -16.01 -19.08
N ASN A 35 -0.50 -15.46 -17.92
CA ASN A 35 0.02 -16.22 -16.79
C ASN A 35 -1.13 -16.43 -15.80
N THR A 36 -1.52 -17.67 -15.52
CA THR A 36 -2.59 -17.95 -14.55
C THR A 36 -2.05 -18.22 -13.14
N SER A 37 -0.75 -18.05 -12.96
CA SER A 37 -0.01 -18.41 -11.74
C SER A 37 -0.01 -17.29 -10.70
N ASP A 38 -1.16 -16.64 -10.46
CA ASP A 38 -1.27 -15.67 -9.38
C ASP A 38 -1.48 -16.40 -8.06
N THR A 39 -0.46 -16.42 -7.21
CA THR A 39 -0.58 -16.95 -5.86
C THR A 39 -1.36 -15.97 -5.00
N TYR A 40 -2.37 -16.44 -4.26
CA TYR A 40 -3.20 -15.61 -3.35
C TYR A 40 -2.37 -14.75 -2.37
N LEU A 41 -1.14 -15.18 -2.06
CA LEU A 41 -0.17 -14.46 -1.22
C LEU A 41 0.19 -13.07 -1.79
N HIS A 42 0.36 -12.94 -3.10
CA HIS A 42 0.76 -11.67 -3.72
C HIS A 42 -0.36 -10.61 -3.68
N ILE A 43 -1.62 -11.04 -3.70
CA ILE A 43 -2.78 -10.15 -3.50
C ILE A 43 -2.83 -9.68 -2.04
N LEU A 44 -2.51 -10.57 -1.09
CA LEU A 44 -2.46 -10.25 0.33
C LEU A 44 -1.32 -9.25 0.65
N ASP A 45 -0.13 -9.44 0.07
CA ASP A 45 0.98 -8.49 0.19
C ASP A 45 0.58 -7.08 -0.29
N ARG A 46 -0.09 -6.99 -1.43
CA ARG A 46 -0.60 -5.72 -1.95
C ARG A 46 -1.65 -5.10 -1.03
N ALA A 47 -2.54 -5.90 -0.45
CA ALA A 47 -3.54 -5.42 0.49
C ALA A 47 -2.93 -4.84 1.77
N VAL A 48 -1.90 -5.51 2.33
CA VAL A 48 -1.19 -5.03 3.52
C VAL A 48 -0.47 -3.72 3.21
N LEU A 49 0.23 -3.64 2.07
CA LEU A 49 0.97 -2.44 1.70
C LEU A 49 0.05 -1.24 1.45
N THR A 50 -1.09 -1.43 0.75
CA THR A 50 -2.06 -0.35 0.52
C THR A 50 -2.75 0.09 1.81
N LEU A 51 -3.00 -0.83 2.75
CA LEU A 51 -3.53 -0.51 4.08
C LEU A 51 -2.57 0.38 4.85
N VAL A 52 -1.31 -0.03 4.97
CA VAL A 52 -0.26 0.74 5.63
C VAL A 52 -0.10 2.12 4.99
N GLY A 53 -0.07 2.20 3.66
CA GLY A 53 0.01 3.48 2.95
C GLY A 53 -1.17 4.40 3.22
N SER A 54 -2.39 3.87 3.23
CA SER A 54 -3.59 4.66 3.52
C SER A 54 -3.59 5.23 4.94
N ILE A 55 -3.09 4.48 5.92
CA ILE A 55 -2.97 4.91 7.31
C ILE A 55 -1.96 6.03 7.44
N ILE A 56 -0.78 5.90 6.81
CA ILE A 56 0.27 6.93 6.83
C ILE A 56 -0.22 8.23 6.20
N ILE A 57 -0.87 8.15 5.03
CA ILE A 57 -1.46 9.32 4.35
C ILE A 57 -2.54 9.96 5.23
N GLY A 58 -3.41 9.15 5.85
CA GLY A 58 -4.43 9.66 6.76
C GLY A 58 -3.85 10.42 7.94
N ILE A 59 -2.83 9.87 8.59
CA ILE A 59 -2.15 10.50 9.71
C ILE A 59 -1.48 11.81 9.26
N ALA A 60 -0.82 11.81 8.09
CA ALA A 60 -0.16 13.02 7.61
C ALA A 60 -1.12 14.12 7.20
N VAL A 61 -2.31 13.79 6.68
CA VAL A 61 -3.35 14.78 6.37
C VAL A 61 -3.90 15.45 7.64
N ASP A 62 -3.81 14.81 8.81
CA ASP A 62 -4.22 15.41 10.09
C ASP A 62 -3.11 16.28 10.73
N ILE A 63 -1.85 16.04 10.37
CA ILE A 63 -0.72 16.81 10.89
C ILE A 63 -0.48 18.02 9.99
N ASP A 64 -0.94 19.19 10.41
CA ASP A 64 -0.64 20.46 9.74
C ASP A 64 0.83 20.88 9.97
N PHE A 65 1.73 20.43 9.09
CA PHE A 65 3.10 20.94 9.05
C PHE A 65 3.14 22.35 8.44
N LYS A 66 3.94 23.24 9.06
CA LYS A 66 4.10 24.64 8.65
C LYS A 66 4.55 24.85 7.19
N SER A 67 5.16 23.84 6.57
CA SER A 67 5.53 23.87 5.15
C SER A 67 4.84 22.75 4.37
N SER A 68 4.13 23.14 3.31
CA SER A 68 3.36 22.23 2.43
C SER A 68 4.23 21.12 1.82
N ILE A 69 5.51 21.41 1.55
CA ILE A 69 6.49 20.45 1.04
C ILE A 69 6.81 19.36 2.07
N LEU A 70 7.02 19.71 3.35
CA LEU A 70 7.32 18.72 4.39
C LEU A 70 6.11 17.85 4.69
N ASN A 71 4.89 18.41 4.57
CA ASN A 71 3.66 17.65 4.78
C ASN A 71 3.48 16.52 3.75
N CYS A 72 4.03 16.68 2.55
CA CYS A 72 4.04 15.63 1.52
C CYS A 72 5.27 14.71 1.62
N LEU A 73 6.45 15.29 1.89
CA LEU A 73 7.72 14.55 1.89
C LEU A 73 7.81 13.52 3.02
N ILE A 74 7.37 13.90 4.23
CA ILE A 74 7.46 13.05 5.42
C ILE A 74 6.65 11.75 5.29
N PRO A 75 5.33 11.78 5.00
CA PRO A 75 4.57 10.54 4.83
C PRO A 75 5.08 9.68 3.68
N TYR A 76 5.52 10.32 2.59
CA TYR A 76 6.06 9.61 1.43
C TYR A 76 7.36 8.86 1.79
N LEU A 77 8.26 9.52 2.52
CA LEU A 77 9.53 8.92 2.96
C LEU A 77 9.30 7.79 3.97
N ILE A 78 8.37 7.97 4.91
CA ILE A 78 7.96 6.91 5.85
C ILE A 78 7.36 5.71 5.09
N PHE A 79 6.49 5.97 4.11
CA PHE A 79 5.90 4.91 3.29
C PHE A 79 6.95 4.15 2.48
N ILE A 80 7.92 4.84 1.86
CA ILE A 80 9.01 4.20 1.12
C ILE A 80 9.83 3.29 2.03
N VAL A 81 10.20 3.77 3.22
CA VAL A 81 11.00 2.97 4.15
C VAL A 81 10.22 1.74 4.61
N LEU A 82 8.93 1.89 4.96
CA LEU A 82 8.09 0.75 5.33
C LEU A 82 7.89 -0.23 4.18
N ALA A 83 7.62 0.27 2.97
CA ALA A 83 7.44 -0.56 1.79
C ALA A 83 8.72 -1.35 1.45
N PHE A 84 9.88 -0.69 1.54
CA PHE A 84 11.17 -1.32 1.34
C PHE A 84 11.41 -2.40 2.39
N LEU A 85 11.18 -2.10 3.67
CA LEU A 85 11.40 -3.04 4.77
C LEU A 85 10.43 -4.22 4.68
N TYR A 86 9.18 -3.97 4.29
CA TYR A 86 8.18 -5.01 4.03
C TYR A 86 8.62 -5.96 2.91
N VAL A 87 8.96 -5.42 1.73
CA VAL A 87 9.43 -6.23 0.59
C VAL A 87 10.71 -6.97 0.94
N PHE A 88 11.63 -6.33 1.65
CA PHE A 88 12.88 -6.93 2.11
C PHE A 88 12.61 -8.12 3.01
N VAL A 89 11.74 -7.97 4.03
CA VAL A 89 11.36 -9.06 4.94
C VAL A 89 10.58 -10.16 4.21
N SER A 90 9.59 -9.82 3.38
CA SER A 90 8.85 -10.79 2.57
C SER A 90 9.77 -11.59 1.64
N GLY A 91 10.85 -10.97 1.12
CA GLY A 91 11.88 -11.63 0.33
C GLY A 91 12.70 -12.69 1.10
N PHE A 92 12.70 -12.68 2.44
CA PHE A 92 13.29 -13.76 3.25
C PHE A 92 12.33 -14.93 3.48
N PHE A 93 11.02 -14.70 3.40
CA PHE A 93 9.99 -15.71 3.67
C PHE A 93 9.40 -16.34 2.40
N VAL A 94 9.52 -15.66 1.25
CA VAL A 94 9.33 -16.29 -0.06
C VAL A 94 10.59 -17.08 -0.35
N GLU A 95 10.50 -18.41 -0.26
CA GLU A 95 11.48 -19.26 -0.94
C GLU A 95 11.48 -18.86 -2.41
N LEU A 96 12.58 -18.27 -2.88
CA LEU A 96 12.91 -18.21 -4.29
C LEU A 96 13.13 -19.67 -4.70
N HIS A 97 12.04 -20.42 -4.89
CA HIS A 97 12.14 -21.74 -5.47
C HIS A 97 12.50 -21.49 -6.94
N CYS A 98 13.81 -21.40 -7.18
CA CYS A 98 14.39 -21.79 -8.44
C CYS A 98 13.85 -23.18 -8.77
N LEU A 99 12.86 -23.26 -9.65
CA LEU A 99 12.73 -24.40 -10.52
C LEU A 99 12.55 -23.90 -11.94
N CYS A 100 13.53 -24.28 -12.75
CA CYS A 100 13.49 -24.47 -14.19
C CYS A 100 12.11 -24.82 -14.74
#